data_AF-A0A661EYS6-F1
#
_entry.id   AF-A0A661EYS6-F1
#
_cell.length_a   1.000
_cell.length_b   1.000
_cell.length_c   1.000
_cell.angle_alpha   90.00
_cell.angle_beta   90.00
_cell.angle_gamma   90.00
#
_symmetry.space_group_name_H-M   'P 1'
#
loop_
_entity.id
_entity.type
_entity.pdbx_description
1 polymer ?
#
loop_
_entity_poly.entity_id
_entity_poly.type
_entity_poly.pdbx_seq_one_letter_code
_entity_poly.pdbx_strand_id
1 'polypeptide(L)' 'HPIHEIVKVDYYLPGCPPSGDVFWAFLSDVIAGREPSLPYELIHFD' A
#
# COMPACT_ATOMS: atom_id res chain seq x y z
N HIS A 1 -3.76 18.39 -5.81
CA HIS A 1 -4.82 17.74 -5.02
C HIS A 1 -4.60 16.23 -5.05
N PRO A 2 -4.29 15.57 -3.93
CA PRO A 2 -4.22 14.12 -3.84
C PRO A 2 -5.63 13.50 -3.94
N ILE A 3 -5.70 12.23 -4.33
CA ILE A 3 -6.98 11.54 -4.56
C ILE A 3 -7.85 11.44 -3.30
N HIS A 4 -7.24 11.37 -2.11
CA HIS A 4 -7.96 11.23 -0.83
C HIS A 4 -8.76 12.48 -0.43
N GLU A 5 -8.48 13.62 -1.06
CA GLU A 5 -9.26 14.84 -0.85
C GLU A 5 -10.47 14.92 -1.82
N ILE A 6 -10.63 13.96 -2.75
CA ILE A 6 -11.80 13.85 -3.66
C ILE A 6 -12.68 12.67 -3.31
N VAL A 7 -12.07 11.52 -2.97
CA VAL A 7 -12.77 10.27 -2.68
C VAL A 7 -12.20 9.61 -1.44
N LYS A 8 -13.01 8.78 -0.79
CA LYS A 8 -12.50 7.90 0.27
C LYS A 8 -11.49 6.93 -0.32
N VAL A 9 -10.33 6.82 0.32
CA VAL A 9 -9.28 5.84 0.00
C VAL A 9 -9.17 4.89 1.18
N ASP A 10 -9.28 3.59 0.90
CA ASP A 10 -9.28 2.57 1.94
C ASP A 10 -7.87 2.19 2.41
N TYR A 11 -6.89 2.15 1.48
CA TYR A 11 -5.50 1.82 1.77
C TYR A 11 -4.52 2.69 0.97
N TYR A 12 -3.33 2.93 1.53
CA TYR A 12 -2.25 3.69 0.91
C TYR A 12 -1.00 2.82 0.77
N LEU A 13 -0.35 2.88 -0.39
CA LEU A 13 0.91 2.19 -0.67
C LEU A 13 2.02 3.23 -0.76
N PRO A 14 2.98 3.26 0.18
CA PRO A 14 4.05 4.24 0.20
C PRO A 14 5.13 3.93 -0.87
N GLY A 15 5.71 4.98 -1.46
CA GLY A 15 6.87 4.92 -2.37
C GLY A 15 6.73 5.77 -3.64
N CYS A 16 7.85 6.11 -4.29
CA CYS A 16 7.89 6.86 -5.55
C CYS A 16 8.83 6.23 -6.61
N PRO A 17 8.56 5.00 -7.10
CA PRO A 17 7.34 4.22 -6.90
C PRO A 17 7.44 3.26 -5.71
N PRO A 18 6.31 2.74 -5.20
CA PRO A 18 6.32 1.57 -4.34
C PRO A 18 7.06 0.41 -5.02
N SER A 19 7.85 -0.35 -4.27
CA SER A 19 8.58 -1.49 -4.82
C SER A 19 7.63 -2.63 -5.23
N GLY A 20 8.10 -3.55 -6.06
CA GLY A 20 7.31 -4.75 -6.44
C GLY A 20 6.88 -5.58 -5.23
N ASP A 21 7.73 -5.65 -4.20
CA ASP A 21 7.44 -6.38 -2.97
C ASP A 21 6.32 -5.73 -2.14
N VAL A 22 6.22 -4.39 -2.16
CA VAL A 22 5.11 -3.65 -1.54
C VAL A 22 3.77 -4.04 -2.16
N PHE A 23 3.69 -4.09 -3.50
CA PHE A 23 2.49 -4.54 -4.20
C PHE A 23 2.17 -6.00 -3.89
N TRP A 24 3.18 -6.88 -3.91
CA TRP A 24 2.98 -8.31 -3.67
C TRP A 24 2.47 -8.60 -2.26
N ALA A 25 3.06 -7.98 -1.23
CA ALA A 25 2.64 -8.13 0.16
C ALA A 25 1.18 -7.66 0.34
N PHE A 26 0.87 -6.46 -0.12
CA PHE A 26 -0.47 -5.88 0.01
C PHE A 26 -1.54 -6.72 -0.69
N LEU A 27 -1.35 -7.06 -1.97
CA LEU A 27 -2.34 -7.82 -2.73
C LEU A 27 -2.52 -9.24 -2.18
N SER A 28 -1.45 -9.86 -1.67
CA SER A 28 -1.51 -11.19 -1.05
C SER A 28 -2.36 -11.20 0.23
N ASP A 29 -2.33 -10.14 1.03
CA ASP A 29 -3.20 -9.99 2.20
C ASP A 29 -4.65 -9.77 1.80
N VAL A 30 -4.91 -8.84 0.87
CA VAL A 30 -6.27 -8.54 0.39
C VAL A 30 -6.94 -9.79 -0.21
N ILE A 31 -6.24 -10.52 -1.08
CA ILE A 31 -6.79 -11.73 -1.72
C ILE A 31 -7.11 -12.81 -0.70
N ALA A 32 -6.35 -12.89 0.39
CA ALA A 32 -6.58 -13.84 1.46
C ALA A 32 -7.60 -13.38 2.51
N GLY A 33 -8.20 -12.20 2.33
CA GLY A 33 -9.16 -11.61 3.28
C GLY A 33 -8.52 -11.18 4.61
N ARG A 34 -7.21 -10.89 4.62
CA ARG A 34 -6.49 -10.35 5.79
C ARG A 34 -6.43 -8.83 5.71
N GLU A 35 -6.34 -8.19 6.87
CA GLU A 35 -6.02 -6.77 6.94
C GLU A 35 -4.58 -6.55 6.45
N PRO A 36 -4.35 -5.72 5.42
CA PRO A 36 -3.02 -5.52 4.85
C PRO A 36 -2.05 -4.92 5.86
N SER A 37 -0.84 -5.49 5.94
CA SER A 37 0.25 -4.90 6.73
C SER A 37 1.55 -4.91 5.94
N LEU A 38 2.35 -3.84 6.07
CA LEU A 38 3.67 -3.74 5.47
C LEU A 38 4.74 -3.85 6.55
N PRO A 39 5.70 -4.79 6.43
CA PRO A 39 6.94 -4.77 7.19
C PRO A 39 7.66 -3.43 7.07
N TYR A 40 8.40 -3.03 8.10
CA TYR A 40 9.10 -1.74 8.14
C TYR A 40 10.07 -1.58 6.96
N GLU A 41 10.73 -2.67 6.56
CA GLU A 41 11.69 -2.72 5.46
C GLU A 41 11.06 -2.47 4.08
N LEU A 42 9.72 -2.49 3.98
CA LEU A 42 8.99 -2.20 2.76
C LEU A 42 8.40 -0.78 2.74
N ILE A 43 8.58 0.01 3.82
CA ILE A 43 8.03 1.37 3.91
C ILE A 43 9.09 2.38 3.45
N HIS A 44 8.88 2.93 2.26
CA HIS A 44 9.72 3.96 1.65
C HIS A 44 8.86 5.11 1.14
N PHE A 45 9.38 6.34 1.17
CA PHE A 45 8.65 7.53 0.69
C PHE A 45 9.42 8.29 -0.41
N ASP A 46 10.63 7.83 -0.72
CA ASP A 46 11.50 8.32 -1.77
C ASP A 46 11.22 7.66 -3.13
#